data_AF-A0A1G0LQI6-F1
#
_entry.id   AF-A0A1G0LQI6-F1
#
_cell.length_a   1.000
_cell.length_b   1.000
_cell.length_c   1.000
_cell.angle_alpha   90.00
_cell.angle_beta   90.00
_cell.angle_gamma   90.00
#
_symmetry.space_group_name_H-M   'P 1'
#
loop_
_entity.id
_entity.type
_entity.pdbx_description
1 polymer ?
#
loop_
_entity_poly.entity_id
_entity_poly.type
_entity_poly.pdbx_seq_one_letter_code
_entity_poly.pdbx_strand_id
1 'polypeptide(L)'
;MKHLSKIGIILIAVAVASTGIIAGCANAPLRTEGSTSGISAAEEAGAAKVPQASLHLLLAKEELESAKKLSAKGEKEQADSMLMRAEADAELAVSLSHQDAEKSEAMEAVERARQLRKDNR
;
A
#
# COMPACT_ATOMS: atom_id res chain seq x y z
N MET A 1 10.39 -20.22 -68.63
CA MET A 1 11.03 -19.33 -67.63
C MET A 1 10.03 -18.37 -66.96
N LYS A 2 8.93 -18.86 -66.35
CA LYS A 2 7.94 -18.01 -65.65
C LYS A 2 7.56 -18.49 -64.23
N HIS A 3 8.11 -19.63 -63.78
CA HIS A 3 7.83 -20.18 -62.45
C HIS A 3 8.86 -19.80 -61.36
N LEU A 4 10.04 -19.31 -61.74
CA LEU A 4 11.11 -18.98 -60.80
C LEU A 4 10.96 -17.60 -60.13
N SER A 5 10.12 -16.72 -60.68
CA SER A 5 9.90 -15.36 -60.16
C SER A 5 8.91 -15.29 -58.99
N LYS A 6 7.95 -16.22 -58.90
CA LYS A 6 6.94 -16.22 -57.82
C LYS A 6 7.45 -16.82 -56.51
N ILE A 7 8.45 -17.71 -56.58
CA ILE A 7 9.01 -18.41 -55.42
C ILE A 7 9.87 -17.46 -54.57
N GLY A 8 10.62 -16.54 -55.20
CA GLY A 8 11.41 -15.53 -54.48
C GLY A 8 10.56 -14.47 -53.76
N ILE A 9 9.37 -14.16 -54.29
CA ILE A 9 8.44 -13.20 -53.67
C ILE A 9 7.73 -13.83 -52.45
N ILE A 10 7.43 -15.13 -52.50
CA ILE A 10 6.80 -15.86 -51.39
C ILE A 10 7.78 -16.06 -50.23
N LEU A 11 9.09 -16.24 -50.50
CA LEU A 11 10.10 -16.44 -49.46
C LEU A 11 10.46 -15.16 -48.69
N ILE A 12 10.27 -13.97 -49.27
CA ILE A 12 10.51 -12.69 -48.58
C ILE A 12 9.32 -12.29 -47.70
N ALA A 13 8.10 -12.71 -48.05
CA ALA A 13 6.89 -12.40 -47.29
C ALA A 13 6.76 -13.16 -45.96
N VAL A 14 7.45 -14.30 -45.81
CA VAL A 14 7.37 -15.13 -44.58
C VAL A 14 8.39 -14.69 -43.51
N ALA A 15 9.47 -14.00 -43.89
CA ALA A 15 10.52 -13.58 -42.96
C ALA A 15 10.18 -12.33 -42.12
N VAL A 16 9.10 -11.61 -42.45
CA VAL A 16 8.71 -10.35 -41.77
C VAL A 16 7.65 -10.59 -40.68
N ALA A 17 7.07 -11.79 -40.59
CA ALA A 17 5.93 -12.07 -39.72
C ALA A 17 6.27 -12.51 -38.28
N SER A 18 7.55 -12.67 -37.94
CA SER A 18 7.98 -13.29 -36.66
C SER A 18 8.51 -12.33 -35.58
N THR A 19 8.46 -11.01 -35.78
CA THR A 19 9.09 -10.03 -34.86
C THR A 19 8.08 -9.18 -34.09
N GLY A 20 7.09 -9.79 -33.45
CA GLY A 20 5.93 -9.06 -32.91
C GLY A 20 5.55 -9.28 -31.44
N ILE A 21 6.30 -10.05 -30.64
CA ILE A 21 5.87 -10.38 -29.26
C ILE A 21 7.03 -10.24 -28.26
N ILE A 22 7.56 -9.02 -28.11
CA ILE A 22 8.39 -8.67 -26.94
C ILE A 22 8.07 -7.23 -26.53
N ALA A 23 6.85 -6.98 -26.05
CA ALA A 23 6.53 -5.73 -25.37
C ALA A 23 5.33 -5.98 -24.44
N GLY A 24 5.59 -6.20 -23.14
CA GLY A 24 4.48 -6.41 -22.20
C GLY A 24 4.79 -6.19 -20.72
N CYS A 25 5.96 -6.56 -20.22
CA CYS A 25 6.19 -6.57 -18.76
C CYS A 25 6.70 -5.23 -18.19
N ALA A 26 6.90 -4.19 -19.01
CA ALA A 26 7.53 -2.95 -18.53
C ALA A 26 6.57 -2.00 -17.79
N ASN A 27 5.24 -2.25 -17.75
CA ASN A 27 4.26 -1.27 -17.25
C ASN A 27 3.20 -1.85 -16.29
N ALA A 28 3.60 -2.71 -15.33
CA ALA A 28 2.72 -3.11 -14.24
C ALA A 28 2.28 -1.87 -13.41
N PRO A 29 0.98 -1.77 -13.04
CA PRO A 29 0.47 -0.66 -12.24
C PRO A 29 1.00 -0.70 -10.80
N LEU A 30 1.17 0.49 -10.21
CA LEU A 30 1.55 0.65 -8.80
C LEU A 30 0.47 0.04 -7.89
N ARG A 31 0.87 -0.80 -6.92
CA ARG A 31 -0.02 -1.53 -6.02
C ARG A 31 -0.18 -0.83 -4.68
N THR A 32 -1.15 0.08 -4.58
CA THR A 32 -1.33 0.90 -3.38
C THR A 32 -2.27 0.28 -2.34
N GLU A 33 -2.89 -0.87 -2.64
CA GLU A 33 -4.02 -1.41 -1.91
C GLU A 33 -3.74 -1.55 -0.41
N GLY A 34 -2.62 -2.19 -0.01
CA GLY A 34 -2.23 -2.37 1.39
C GLY A 34 -2.10 -1.05 2.15
N SER A 35 -1.28 -0.12 1.63
CA SER A 35 -1.13 1.22 2.21
C SER A 35 -2.45 2.00 2.33
N THR A 36 -3.31 1.96 1.29
CA THR A 36 -4.59 2.67 1.31
C THR A 36 -5.58 2.06 2.31
N SER A 37 -5.66 0.73 2.39
CA SER A 37 -6.50 0.06 3.38
C SER A 37 -6.01 0.27 4.80
N GLY A 38 -4.70 0.25 5.02
CA GLY A 38 -4.09 0.54 6.32
C GLY A 38 -4.43 1.96 6.77
N ILE A 39 -4.29 2.95 5.88
CA ILE A 39 -4.62 4.35 6.21
C ILE A 39 -6.10 4.50 6.58
N SER A 40 -7.01 3.89 5.82
CA SER A 40 -8.44 3.90 6.16
C SER A 40 -8.72 3.22 7.50
N ALA A 41 -8.11 2.07 7.76
CA ALA A 41 -8.25 1.38 9.04
C ALA A 41 -7.74 2.22 10.21
N ALA A 42 -6.61 2.92 10.05
CA ALA A 42 -6.07 3.83 11.07
C ALA A 42 -7.01 5.02 11.33
N GLU A 43 -7.62 5.58 10.28
CA GLU A 43 -8.63 6.65 10.43
C GLU A 43 -9.87 6.16 11.16
N GLU A 44 -10.38 4.98 10.80
CA GLU A 44 -11.54 4.34 11.43
C GLU A 44 -11.28 3.99 12.90
N ALA A 45 -10.07 3.53 13.22
CA ALA A 45 -9.61 3.28 14.58
C ALA A 45 -9.43 4.56 15.41
N GLY A 46 -9.51 5.74 14.79
CA GLY A 46 -9.43 7.03 15.47
C GLY A 46 -8.01 7.54 15.70
N ALA A 47 -7.02 7.09 14.91
CA ALA A 47 -5.62 7.47 15.05
C ALA A 47 -5.38 8.98 15.10
N ALA A 48 -6.20 9.78 14.42
CA ALA A 48 -6.12 11.25 14.46
C ALA A 48 -6.27 11.85 15.87
N LYS A 49 -6.85 11.12 16.83
CA LYS A 49 -7.09 11.57 18.21
C LYS A 49 -5.99 11.13 19.19
N VAL A 50 -5.14 10.19 18.80
CA VAL A 50 -4.07 9.64 19.64
C VAL A 50 -2.74 10.22 19.17
N PRO A 51 -2.02 11.02 19.98
CA PRO A 51 -0.85 11.78 19.51
C PRO A 51 0.24 10.96 18.82
N GLN A 52 0.51 9.74 19.29
CA GLN A 52 1.50 8.87 18.66
C GLN A 52 0.96 8.23 17.38
N ALA A 53 -0.31 7.80 17.38
CA ALA A 53 -0.93 7.21 16.19
C ALA A 53 -1.11 8.24 15.07
N SER A 54 -1.42 9.49 15.40
CA SER A 54 -1.64 10.56 14.43
C SER A 54 -0.37 10.91 13.66
N LEU A 55 0.80 10.80 14.31
CA LEU A 55 2.10 10.94 13.64
C LEU A 55 2.30 9.85 12.58
N HIS A 56 2.08 8.59 12.94
CA HIS A 56 2.23 7.47 11.99
C HIS A 56 1.18 7.50 10.88
N LEU A 57 -0.05 7.94 11.18
CA LEU A 57 -1.06 8.19 10.15
C LEU A 57 -0.60 9.27 9.15
N LEU A 58 0.04 10.33 9.62
CA LEU A 58 0.57 11.37 8.74
C LEU A 58 1.72 10.84 7.87
N LEU A 59 2.68 10.11 8.48
CA LEU A 59 3.79 9.49 7.75
C LEU A 59 3.29 8.56 6.66
N ALA A 60 2.33 7.67 6.97
CA ALA A 60 1.75 6.75 6.00
C ALA A 60 1.15 7.49 4.79
N LYS A 61 0.46 8.61 5.01
CA LYS A 61 -0.10 9.45 3.94
C LYS A 61 1.00 10.11 3.09
N GLU A 62 2.05 10.63 3.72
CA GLU A 62 3.17 11.27 3.04
C GLU A 62 3.98 10.27 2.20
N GLU A 63 4.17 9.06 2.72
CA GLU A 63 4.87 7.97 2.05
C GLU A 63 4.07 7.44 0.86
N LEU A 64 2.74 7.28 0.99
CA LEU A 64 1.87 6.95 -0.14
C LEU A 64 1.93 8.00 -1.25
N GLU A 65 1.88 9.28 -0.91
CA GLU A 65 2.02 10.36 -1.89
C GLU A 65 3.42 10.39 -2.52
N SER A 66 4.46 10.08 -1.76
CA SER A 66 5.83 9.95 -2.26
C SER A 66 5.96 8.77 -3.22
N ALA A 67 5.36 7.62 -2.90
CA ALA A 67 5.31 6.46 -3.77
C ALA A 67 4.66 6.76 -5.12
N LYS A 68 3.51 7.46 -5.11
CA LYS A 68 2.83 7.90 -6.34
C LYS A 68 3.74 8.77 -7.21
N LYS A 69 4.46 9.72 -6.58
CA LYS A 69 5.42 10.61 -7.29
C LYS A 69 6.61 9.83 -7.87
N LEU A 70 7.18 8.89 -7.12
CA LEU A 70 8.28 8.03 -7.58
C LEU A 70 7.83 7.13 -8.74
N SER A 71 6.65 6.52 -8.63
CA SER A 71 6.08 5.72 -9.72
C SER A 71 5.84 6.54 -10.99
N ALA A 72 5.40 7.80 -10.86
CA ALA A 72 5.22 8.68 -12.01
C ALA A 72 6.54 9.04 -12.71
N LYS A 73 7.67 9.01 -11.98
CA LYS A 73 9.03 9.17 -12.52
C LYS A 73 9.62 7.87 -13.08
N GLY A 74 8.91 6.75 -12.97
CA GLY A 74 9.42 5.42 -13.35
C GLY A 74 10.33 4.76 -12.31
N GLU A 75 10.46 5.36 -11.12
CA GLU A 75 11.30 4.87 -10.01
C GLU A 75 10.57 3.80 -9.20
N LYS A 76 10.27 2.65 -9.83
CA LYS A 76 9.37 1.63 -9.28
C LYS A 76 9.81 1.02 -7.96
N GLU A 77 11.07 0.60 -7.86
CA GLU A 77 11.58 -0.04 -6.64
C GLU A 77 11.50 0.91 -5.42
N GLN A 78 11.79 2.19 -5.65
CA GLN A 78 11.66 3.21 -4.61
C GLN A 78 10.19 3.47 -4.27
N ALA A 79 9.30 3.48 -5.27
CA ALA A 79 7.87 3.61 -5.04
C ALA A 79 7.32 2.44 -4.20
N ASP A 80 7.69 1.21 -4.53
CA ASP A 80 7.29 0.01 -3.79
C ASP A 80 7.84 0.05 -2.35
N SER A 81 9.09 0.47 -2.16
CA SER A 81 9.66 0.67 -0.83
C SER A 81 8.89 1.72 -0.01
N MET A 82 8.45 2.82 -0.63
CA MET A 82 7.61 3.82 0.06
C MET A 82 6.23 3.27 0.39
N LEU A 83 5.63 2.41 -0.44
CA LEU A 83 4.34 1.77 -0.13
C LEU A 83 4.43 0.80 1.04
N MET A 84 5.51 0.01 1.11
CA MET A 84 5.75 -0.89 2.25
C MET A 84 5.87 -0.11 3.56
N ARG A 85 6.56 1.04 3.54
CA ARG A 85 6.63 1.92 4.70
C ARG A 85 5.26 2.48 5.06
N ALA A 86 4.52 2.95 4.05
CA ALA A 86 3.19 3.53 4.27
C ALA A 86 2.23 2.54 4.92
N GLU A 87 2.28 1.28 4.49
CA GLU A 87 1.50 0.19 5.09
C GLU A 87 1.91 -0.07 6.53
N ALA A 88 3.22 -0.18 6.81
CA ALA A 88 3.73 -0.42 8.16
C ALA A 88 3.40 0.72 9.14
N ASP A 89 3.55 1.98 8.72
CA ASP A 89 3.19 3.13 9.56
C ASP A 89 1.67 3.19 9.80
N ALA A 90 0.85 2.82 8.81
CA ALA A 90 -0.58 2.75 9.01
C ALA A 90 -1.01 1.64 9.98
N GLU A 91 -0.41 0.45 9.89
CA GLU A 91 -0.63 -0.65 10.84
C GLU A 91 -0.21 -0.28 12.27
N LEU A 92 0.90 0.45 12.41
CA LEU A 92 1.35 0.96 13.69
C LEU A 92 0.37 2.00 14.25
N ALA A 93 -0.17 2.88 13.40
CA ALA A 93 -1.20 3.84 13.80
C ALA A 93 -2.48 3.14 14.30
N VAL A 94 -2.92 2.06 13.64
CA VAL A 94 -4.04 1.22 14.13
C VAL A 94 -3.73 0.67 15.52
N SER A 95 -2.57 0.04 15.68
CA SER A 95 -2.17 -0.60 16.93
C SER A 95 -2.08 0.39 18.09
N LEU A 96 -1.50 1.57 17.86
CA LEU A 96 -1.43 2.64 18.86
C LEU A 96 -2.81 3.18 19.24
N SER A 97 -3.74 3.22 18.28
CA SER A 97 -5.12 3.65 18.53
C SER A 97 -5.86 2.67 19.44
N HIS A 98 -5.74 1.37 19.16
CA HIS A 98 -6.30 0.33 20.02
C HIS A 98 -5.67 0.33 21.42
N GLN A 99 -4.34 0.49 21.49
CA GLN A 99 -3.63 0.56 22.77
C GLN A 99 -4.14 1.71 23.66
N ASP A 100 -4.42 2.88 23.08
CA ASP A 100 -4.95 4.03 23.84
C ASP A 100 -6.35 3.75 24.39
N ALA A 101 -7.23 3.15 23.56
CA ALA A 101 -8.57 2.74 23.97
C ALA A 101 -8.54 1.70 25.09
N GLU A 102 -7.76 0.62 24.91
CA GLU A 102 -7.58 -0.44 25.90
C GLU A 102 -7.04 0.09 27.23
N LYS A 103 -6.09 1.04 27.18
CA LYS A 103 -5.54 1.68 28.38
C LYS A 103 -6.61 2.49 29.11
N SER A 104 -7.43 3.25 28.40
CA SER A 104 -8.53 4.00 28.98
C SER A 104 -9.55 3.06 29.66
N GLU A 105 -9.96 2.01 28.97
CA GLU A 105 -10.89 1.00 29.50
C GLU A 105 -10.35 0.29 30.75
N ALA A 106 -9.06 -0.06 30.75
CA ALA A 106 -8.40 -0.67 31.90
C ALA A 106 -8.36 0.28 33.11
N MET A 107 -8.08 1.57 32.89
CA MET A 107 -8.10 2.57 33.96
C MET A 107 -9.50 2.72 34.57
N GLU A 108 -10.54 2.77 33.74
CA GLU A 108 -11.92 2.83 34.22
C GLU A 108 -12.33 1.57 34.99
N ALA A 109 -11.93 0.38 34.51
CA ALA A 109 -12.21 -0.88 35.18
C ALA A 109 -11.58 -0.95 36.57
N VAL A 110 -10.34 -0.47 36.70
CA VAL A 110 -9.65 -0.37 38.00
C VAL A 110 -10.39 0.59 38.93
N GLU A 111 -10.87 1.73 38.42
CA GLU A 111 -11.59 2.70 39.26
C GLU A 111 -12.96 2.15 39.71
N ARG A 112 -13.70 1.48 38.81
CA ARG A 112 -14.95 0.78 39.18
C ARG A 112 -14.70 -0.27 40.27
N ALA A 113 -13.64 -1.06 40.15
CA ALA A 113 -13.27 -2.05 41.15
C ALA A 113 -12.94 -1.42 42.51
N ARG A 114 -12.26 -0.26 42.52
CA ARG A 114 -11.97 0.50 43.75
C ARG A 114 -13.24 1.03 44.40
N GLN A 115 -14.17 1.56 43.60
CA GLN A 115 -15.43 2.08 44.12
C GLN A 115 -16.27 0.97 44.76
N LEU A 116 -16.44 -0.17 44.08
CA LEU A 116 -17.13 -1.34 44.62
C LEU A 116 -16.51 -1.85 45.93
N ARG A 117 -15.19 -1.75 46.10
CA ARG A 117 -14.51 -2.13 47.34
C ARG A 117 -14.73 -1.14 48.48
N LYS A 118 -14.98 0.14 48.18
CA LYS A 118 -15.33 1.15 49.19
C LYS A 118 -16.78 1.00 49.61
N ASP A 119 -17.69 0.75 48.67
CA ASP A 119 -19.13 0.66 48.93
C ASP A 119 -19.52 -0.61 49.71
N ASN A 120 -18.70 -1.67 49.62
CA ASN A 120 -18.89 -2.93 50.37
C ASN A 120 -18.16 -2.98 51.72
N ARG A 121 -17.63 -1.85 52.22
CA ARG A 121 -17.03 -1.73 53.56
C ARG A 121 -17.95 -0.95 54.49
#